data_AF-A0A1Q6LKA9-F1
#
_entry.id   AF-A0A1Q6LKA9-F1
#
_cell.length_a   1.000
_cell.length_b   1.000
_cell.length_c   1.000
_cell.angle_alpha   90.00
_cell.angle_beta   90.00
_cell.angle_gamma   90.00
#
_symmetry.space_group_name_H-M   'P 1'
#
loop_
_entity.id
_entity.type
_entity.pdbx_description
1 polymer ?
#
loop_
_entity_poly.entity_id
_entity_poly.type
_entity_poly.pdbx_seq_one_letter_code
_entity_poly.pdbx_strand_id
1 'polypeptide(L)'
;MNKINVNEIDFSKLNKLDVESSENTVYLDDKNEKIYKMFLSKNLDLSKKKEENLEALNGIKKDINIVIPENKIMSNGVLIGTIERYIKGDDLRDINHRFSNIYDKILFCLDMSKTLEEIHKENIVVSDINPGNVRIGE
;
A
#
# COMPACT_ATOMS: atom_id res chain seq x y z
N MET A 1 7.48 12.44 1.13
CA MET A 1 6.75 11.95 -0.06
C MET A 1 6.62 13.10 -1.04
N ASN A 2 6.79 12.84 -2.34
CA ASN A 2 6.63 13.88 -3.34
C ASN A 2 5.14 14.10 -3.64
N LYS A 3 4.78 15.31 -4.09
CA LYS A 3 3.43 15.66 -4.52
C LYS A 3 3.40 15.67 -6.05
N ILE A 4 2.44 14.96 -6.63
CA ILE A 4 2.23 14.86 -8.09
C ILE A 4 0.85 15.40 -8.39
N ASN A 5 0.72 16.26 -9.40
CA ASN A 5 -0.59 16.72 -9.83
C ASN A 5 -1.31 15.60 -10.62
N VAL A 6 -2.60 15.38 -10.36
CA VAL A 6 -3.38 14.36 -11.08
C VAL A 6 -3.36 14.54 -12.60
N ASN A 7 -3.24 15.78 -13.09
CA ASN A 7 -3.18 16.08 -14.52
C ASN A 7 -1.86 15.65 -15.18
N GLU A 8 -0.84 15.33 -14.40
CA GLU A 8 0.43 14.77 -14.89
C GLU A 8 0.34 13.25 -15.10
N ILE A 9 -0.75 12.61 -14.66
CA ILE A 9 -0.94 11.16 -14.72
C ILE A 9 -1.81 10.83 -15.93
N ASP A 10 -1.24 10.08 -16.87
CA ASP A 10 -1.96 9.53 -18.01
C ASP A 10 -2.60 8.17 -17.65
N PHE A 11 -3.81 8.22 -17.07
CA PHE A 11 -4.55 7.01 -16.67
C PHE A 11 -4.88 6.07 -17.84
N SER A 12 -4.85 6.54 -19.09
CA SER A 12 -5.10 5.69 -20.27
C SER A 12 -4.02 4.64 -20.50
N LYS A 13 -2.83 4.85 -19.90
CA LYS A 13 -1.70 3.92 -19.94
C LYS A 13 -1.68 2.94 -18.76
N LEU A 14 -2.62 3.07 -17.83
CA LEU A 14 -2.68 2.27 -16.62
C LEU A 14 -3.78 1.21 -16.71
N ASN A 15 -3.51 0.03 -16.16
CA ASN A 15 -4.51 -1.02 -16.08
C ASN A 15 -5.38 -0.79 -14.86
N LYS A 16 -6.65 -0.43 -15.06
CA LYS A 16 -7.61 -0.36 -13.94
C LYS A 16 -7.88 -1.78 -13.43
N LEU A 17 -7.66 -2.00 -12.14
CA LEU A 17 -7.94 -3.28 -11.51
C LEU A 17 -9.41 -3.34 -11.10
N ASP A 18 -10.06 -4.47 -11.37
CA ASP A 18 -11.44 -4.74 -10.99
C ASP A 18 -11.49 -5.33 -9.57
N VAL A 19 -11.20 -4.48 -8.59
CA VAL A 19 -11.21 -4.84 -7.17
C VAL A 19 -12.29 -4.02 -6.49
N GLU A 20 -13.26 -4.69 -5.88
CA GLU A 20 -14.28 -4.03 -5.07
C GLU A 20 -13.62 -3.42 -3.83
N SER A 21 -13.62 -2.09 -3.77
CA SER A 21 -13.17 -1.34 -2.60
C SER A 21 -14.12 -0.18 -2.37
N SER A 22 -14.58 -0.05 -1.11
CA SER A 22 -15.35 1.10 -0.66
C SER A 22 -14.48 2.36 -0.52
N GLU A 23 -13.16 2.22 -0.53
CA GLU A 23 -12.24 3.32 -0.31
C GLU A 23 -11.63 3.85 -1.60
N ASN A 24 -11.23 2.97 -2.53
CA ASN A 24 -10.31 3.33 -3.59
C ASN A 24 -10.66 2.71 -4.95
N THR A 25 -10.38 3.45 -6.03
CA THR A 25 -10.14 2.85 -7.34
C THR A 25 -8.65 2.58 -7.52
N VAL A 26 -8.28 1.38 -7.96
CA VAL A 26 -6.88 0.98 -8.08
C VAL A 26 -6.48 0.85 -9.55
N TYR A 27 -5.32 1.41 -9.90
CA TYR A 27 -4.69 1.25 -11.20
C TYR A 27 -3.28 0.67 -11.04
N LEU A 28 -2.88 -0.16 -11.99
CA LEU A 28 -1.59 -0.82 -12.05
C LEU A 28 -0.76 -0.29 -13.23
N ASP A 29 0.46 0.12 -12.94
CA ASP A 29 1.54 0.32 -13.89
C ASP A 29 2.54 -0.83 -13.74
N ASP A 30 2.37 -1.88 -14.55
CA ASP A 30 3.24 -3.06 -14.48
C ASP A 30 4.66 -2.75 -14.98
N LYS A 31 4.79 -1.79 -15.91
CA LYS A 31 6.09 -1.42 -16.49
C LYS A 31 6.99 -0.75 -15.46
N ASN A 32 6.43 0.12 -14.62
CA ASN A 32 7.18 0.84 -13.59
C ASN A 32 7.01 0.25 -12.19
N GLU A 33 6.29 -0.87 -12.07
CA GLU A 33 5.96 -1.55 -10.81
C GLU A 33 5.36 -0.58 -9.79
N LYS A 34 4.30 0.12 -10.20
CA LYS A 34 3.55 1.06 -9.35
C LYS A 34 2.07 0.72 -9.27
N ILE A 35 1.51 0.93 -8.09
CA ILE A 35 0.07 0.95 -7.87
C ILE A 35 -0.36 2.40 -7.60
N TYR A 36 -1.44 2.81 -8.25
CA TYR A 36 -2.11 4.09 -8.04
C TYR A 36 -3.44 3.83 -7.34
N LYS A 37 -3.60 4.31 -6.11
CA LYS A 37 -4.85 4.23 -5.35
C LYS A 37 -5.52 5.60 -5.36
N MET A 38 -6.62 5.72 -6.10
CA MET A 38 -7.44 6.94 -6.15
C MET A 38 -8.57 6.84 -5.14
N PHE A 39 -8.62 7.78 -4.20
CA PHE A 39 -9.62 7.77 -3.13
C PHE A 39 -11.01 8.11 -3.68
N LEU A 40 -12.02 7.34 -3.30
CA LEU A 40 -13.42 7.56 -3.70
C LEU A 40 -14.10 8.67 -2.90
N SER A 41 -13.66 8.88 -1.65
CA SER A 41 -14.22 9.90 -0.77
C SER A 41 -13.84 11.30 -1.24
N LYS A 42 -14.85 12.16 -1.40
CA LYS A 42 -14.69 13.60 -1.66
C LYS A 42 -14.68 14.44 -0.38
N ASN A 43 -14.72 13.80 0.78
CA ASN A 43 -14.72 14.50 2.06
C ASN A 43 -13.32 15.08 2.33
N LEU A 44 -13.27 16.41 2.47
CA LEU A 44 -12.03 17.15 2.67
C LEU A 44 -11.35 16.84 4.01
N ASP A 45 -12.12 16.64 5.08
CA ASP A 45 -11.58 16.32 6.40
C ASP A 45 -10.93 14.92 6.40
N LEU A 46 -11.55 13.96 5.72
CA LEU A 46 -10.95 12.63 5.53
C LEU A 46 -9.67 12.69 4.70
N SER A 47 -9.65 13.53 3.66
CA SER A 47 -8.46 13.73 2.82
C SER A 47 -7.32 14.35 3.61
N LYS A 48 -7.61 15.34 4.46
CA LYS A 48 -6.64 15.99 5.35
C LYS A 48 -6.08 15.01 6.38
N LYS A 49 -6.95 14.22 7.04
CA LYS A 49 -6.50 13.19 7.99
C LYS A 49 -5.61 12.13 7.33
N LYS A 50 -5.95 11.68 6.11
CA LYS A 50 -5.09 10.78 5.33
C LYS A 50 -3.75 11.47 5.00
N GLU A 51 -3.73 12.75 4.66
CA GLU A 51 -2.49 13.49 4.39
C GLU A 51 -1.59 13.59 5.63
N GLU A 52 -2.16 13.89 6.81
CA GLU A 52 -1.46 13.93 8.10
C GLU A 52 -0.83 12.58 8.44
N ASN A 53 -1.58 11.48 8.26
CA ASN A 53 -1.05 10.12 8.43
C ASN A 53 0.13 9.86 7.49
N LEU A 54 0.03 10.24 6.21
CA LEU A 54 1.13 10.08 5.26
C LEU A 54 2.37 10.92 5.60
N GLU A 55 2.18 12.12 6.17
CA GLU A 55 3.32 12.92 6.67
C GLU A 55 4.03 12.23 7.83
N ALA A 56 3.30 11.59 8.75
CA ALA A 56 3.90 10.81 9.83
C ALA A 56 4.75 9.64 9.29
N LEU A 57 4.39 9.09 8.13
CA LEU A 57 5.14 8.00 7.50
C LEU A 57 6.45 8.44 6.81
N ASN A 58 6.66 9.74 6.56
CA ASN A 58 7.85 10.22 5.83
C ASN A 58 9.18 9.99 6.56
N GLY A 59 9.15 9.91 7.90
CA GLY A 59 10.32 9.76 8.75
C GLY A 59 10.70 8.31 9.07
N ILE A 60 9.90 7.34 8.61
CA ILE A 60 10.10 5.92 8.95
C ILE A 60 11.29 5.36 8.17
N LYS A 61 12.06 4.52 8.86
CA LYS A 61 13.06 3.64 8.27
C LYS A 61 12.52 2.88 7.05
N LYS A 62 13.11 3.15 5.88
CA LYS A 62 12.68 2.59 4.58
C LYS A 62 13.05 1.12 4.40
N ASP A 63 13.83 0.55 5.30
CA ASP A 63 14.26 -0.86 5.31
C ASP A 63 13.31 -1.78 6.09
N ILE A 64 12.25 -1.24 6.70
CA ILE A 64 11.17 -2.05 7.26
C ILE A 64 10.34 -2.65 6.12
N ASN A 65 9.98 -3.93 6.23
CA ASN A 65 9.16 -4.67 5.24
C ASN A 65 7.68 -4.21 5.26
N ILE A 66 7.45 -2.95 4.95
CA ILE A 66 6.14 -2.30 4.83
C ILE A 66 6.11 -1.49 3.53
N VAL A 67 5.01 -1.60 2.78
CA VAL A 67 4.79 -0.74 1.61
C VAL A 67 4.28 0.60 2.08
N ILE A 68 5.12 1.62 2.00
CA ILE A 68 4.76 3.01 2.27
C ILE A 68 4.58 3.73 0.93
N PRO A 69 3.51 4.53 0.76
CA PRO A 69 3.36 5.37 -0.42
C PRO A 69 4.58 6.26 -0.67
N GLU A 70 5.01 6.35 -1.92
CA GLU A 70 6.15 7.18 -2.30
C GLU A 70 5.70 8.60 -2.68
N ASN A 71 4.51 8.69 -3.28
CA ASN A 71 3.95 9.93 -3.80
C ASN A 71 2.49 10.13 -3.38
N LYS A 72 2.14 11.40 -3.22
CA LYS A 72 0.80 11.90 -3.02
C LYS A 72 0.24 12.41 -4.34
N ILE A 73 -0.95 11.97 -4.71
CA ILE A 73 -1.66 12.48 -5.89
C ILE A 73 -2.55 13.63 -5.43
N MET A 74 -2.32 14.81 -6.00
CA MET A 74 -2.97 16.05 -5.61
C MET A 74 -3.88 16.57 -6.72
N SER A 75 -5.03 17.13 -6.36
CA SER A 75 -5.87 17.92 -7.26
C SER A 75 -6.31 19.19 -6.54
N ASN A 76 -6.00 20.35 -7.13
CA ASN A 76 -6.30 21.66 -6.55
C ASN A 76 -5.86 21.81 -5.07
N GLY A 77 -4.70 21.25 -4.73
CA GLY A 77 -4.16 21.28 -3.37
C GLY A 77 -4.73 20.24 -2.41
N VAL A 78 -5.70 19.42 -2.83
CA VAL A 78 -6.30 18.35 -2.03
C VAL A 78 -5.68 17.00 -2.38
N LEU A 79 -5.38 16.19 -1.36
CA LEU A 79 -4.96 14.80 -1.53
C LEU A 79 -6.13 13.96 -2.06
N ILE A 80 -5.94 13.33 -3.22
CA ILE A 80 -6.97 12.47 -3.85
C ILE A 80 -6.50 11.04 -4.12
N GLY A 81 -5.26 10.71 -3.79
CA GLY A 81 -4.73 9.37 -3.96
C GLY A 81 -3.26 9.25 -3.61
N THR A 82 -2.74 8.04 -3.77
CA THR A 82 -1.34 7.70 -3.51
C THR A 82 -0.76 6.86 -4.62
N ILE A 83 0.56 6.95 -4.79
CA ILE A 83 1.34 6.04 -5.62
C ILE A 83 2.29 5.28 -4.71
N GLU A 84 2.25 3.96 -4.79
CA GLU A 84 3.06 3.04 -4.00
C GLU A 84 3.72 2.00 -4.88
N ARG A 85 4.74 1.33 -4.36
CA ARG A 85 5.40 0.22 -5.06
C ARG A 85 4.42 -0.94 -5.24
N TYR A 86 4.35 -1.46 -6.45
CA TYR A 86 3.71 -2.75 -6.72
C TYR A 86 4.65 -3.88 -6.31
N ILE A 87 4.15 -4.82 -5.51
CA ILE A 87 4.84 -6.08 -5.21
C ILE A 87 4.16 -7.17 -6.03
N LYS A 88 4.85 -7.65 -7.08
CA LYS A 88 4.44 -8.83 -7.86
C LYS A 88 4.38 -10.07 -6.98
N GLY A 89 3.55 -11.02 -7.39
CA GLY A 89 3.32 -12.26 -6.66
C GLY A 89 1.98 -12.31 -5.96
N ASP A 90 1.89 -13.18 -4.98
CA ASP A 90 0.65 -13.50 -4.29
C ASP A 90 0.48 -12.67 -3.02
N ASP A 91 -0.75 -12.64 -2.49
CA ASP A 91 -0.96 -12.25 -1.10
C ASP A 91 -1.22 -13.48 -0.22
N LEU A 92 -1.36 -13.26 1.08
CA LEU A 92 -1.45 -14.33 2.05
C LEU A 92 -2.73 -15.17 1.90
N ARG A 93 -3.72 -14.78 1.09
CA ARG A 93 -4.87 -15.63 0.75
C ARG A 93 -4.43 -16.88 -0.02
N ASP A 94 -3.34 -16.79 -0.79
CA ASP A 94 -2.79 -17.88 -1.61
C ASP A 94 -1.64 -18.64 -0.91
N ILE A 95 -1.51 -18.51 0.42
CA ILE A 95 -0.45 -19.14 1.22
C ILE A 95 -0.27 -20.65 0.95
N ASN A 96 -1.36 -21.35 0.62
CA ASN A 96 -1.34 -22.79 0.33
C ASN A 96 -0.76 -23.14 -1.04
N HIS A 97 -0.82 -22.22 -2.00
CA HIS A 97 -0.16 -22.37 -3.30
C HIS A 97 1.35 -22.12 -3.17
N ARG A 98 1.73 -21.21 -2.28
CA ARG A 98 3.13 -20.81 -2.10
C ARG A 98 3.93 -21.74 -1.19
N PHE A 99 3.33 -22.24 -0.10
CA PHE A 99 4.00 -23.08 0.88
C PHE A 99 3.36 -24.46 0.95
N SER A 100 4.15 -25.49 0.63
CA SER A 100 3.68 -26.88 0.56
C SER A 100 3.52 -27.54 1.94
N ASN A 101 4.24 -27.05 2.96
CA ASN A 101 4.23 -27.62 4.30
C ASN A 101 3.88 -26.58 5.39
N ILE A 102 3.48 -27.07 6.56
CA ILE A 102 3.07 -26.23 7.69
C ILE A 102 4.26 -25.50 8.34
N TYR A 103 5.46 -26.07 8.26
CA TYR A 103 6.65 -25.49 8.87
C TYR A 103 7.01 -24.15 8.22
N ASP A 104 7.01 -24.08 6.90
CA ASP A 104 7.32 -22.84 6.16
C ASP A 104 6.25 -21.76 6.42
N LYS A 105 4.98 -22.16 6.57
CA LYS A 105 3.89 -21.23 6.93
C LYS A 105 4.11 -20.63 8.32
N ILE A 106 4.53 -21.45 9.28
CA ILE A 106 4.85 -20.98 10.64
C ILE A 106 6.06 -20.03 10.61
N LEU A 107 7.10 -20.36 9.86
CA LEU A 107 8.27 -19.48 9.70
C LEU A 107 7.88 -18.13 9.08
N PHE A 108 7.05 -18.13 8.03
CA PHE A 108 6.55 -16.90 7.42
C PHE A 108 5.77 -16.04 8.43
N CYS A 109 4.85 -16.64 9.19
CA CYS A 109 4.11 -15.94 10.23
C CYS A 109 5.04 -15.36 11.30
N LEU A 110 6.09 -16.09 11.69
CA LEU A 110 7.08 -15.62 12.66
C LEU A 110 7.84 -14.39 12.14
N ASP A 111 8.24 -14.38 10.87
CA ASP A 111 8.93 -13.24 10.27
C ASP A 111 8.02 -12.03 10.08
N MET A 112 6.73 -12.26 9.77
CA MET A 112 5.71 -11.21 9.80
C MET A 112 5.55 -10.62 11.21
N SER A 113 5.53 -11.45 12.26
CA SER A 113 5.45 -10.97 13.65
C SER A 113 6.65 -10.11 14.04
N LYS A 114 7.87 -10.50 13.66
CA LYS A 114 9.08 -9.67 13.89
C LYS A 114 9.00 -8.34 13.14
N THR A 115 8.51 -8.35 11.90
CA THR A 115 8.33 -7.13 11.11
C THR A 115 7.33 -6.18 11.79
N LEU A 116 6.22 -6.70 12.32
CA LEU A 116 5.26 -5.90 13.08
C LEU A 116 5.87 -5.31 14.35
N GLU A 117 6.73 -6.06 15.04
CA GLU A 117 7.46 -5.53 16.20
C GLU A 117 8.35 -4.34 15.82
N GLU A 118 9.08 -4.42 14.70
CA GLU A 118 9.89 -3.30 14.19
C GLU A 118 9.03 -2.10 13.78
N ILE A 119 7.87 -2.32 13.16
CA ILE A 119 6.92 -1.23 12.86
C ILE A 119 6.43 -0.55 14.14
N HIS A 120 6.12 -1.32 15.19
CA HIS A 120 5.65 -0.78 16.46
C HIS A 120 6.73 0.04 17.19
N LYS A 121 8.02 -0.27 17.01
CA LYS A 121 9.15 0.53 17.55
C LYS A 121 9.20 1.95 16.96
N GLU A 122 8.61 2.14 15.78
CA GLU A 122 8.45 3.45 15.12
C GLU A 122 7.15 4.17 15.54
N ASN A 123 6.44 3.68 16.57
CA ASN A 123 5.16 4.21 17.08
C ASN A 123 4.00 4.16 16.08
N ILE A 124 3.99 3.15 15.21
CA ILE A 124 2.94 2.94 14.22
C ILE A 124 2.13 1.72 14.60
N VAL A 125 0.81 1.81 14.45
CA VAL A 125 -0.09 0.68 14.60
C VAL A 125 -0.71 0.36 13.25
N VAL A 126 -0.50 -0.86 12.76
CA VAL A 126 -1.18 -1.36 11.56
C VAL A 126 -2.52 -1.95 11.99
N SER A 127 -3.61 -1.20 11.78
CA SER A 127 -4.93 -1.58 12.29
C SER A 127 -5.70 -2.56 11.40
N ASP A 128 -5.27 -2.75 10.15
CA ASP A 128 -5.96 -3.59 9.15
C ASP A 128 -5.05 -4.70 8.62
N ILE A 129 -4.49 -5.50 9.53
CA ILE A 129 -3.71 -6.68 9.19
C ILE A 129 -4.69 -7.80 8.81
N ASN A 130 -4.77 -8.09 7.51
CA ASN A 130 -5.55 -9.19 6.97
C ASN A 130 -4.79 -9.83 5.80
N PRO A 131 -5.16 -11.05 5.36
CA PRO A 131 -4.41 -11.76 4.34
C PRO A 131 -4.24 -11.04 3.00
N GLY A 132 -5.21 -10.20 2.59
CA GLY A 132 -5.13 -9.43 1.35
C GLY A 132 -4.16 -8.25 1.40
N ASN A 133 -3.78 -7.81 2.61
CA ASN A 133 -2.84 -6.71 2.83
C ASN A 133 -1.41 -7.18 3.08
N VAL A 134 -1.15 -8.49 3.10
CA VAL A 134 0.18 -9.08 3.28
C VAL A 134 0.64 -9.70 1.97
N ARG A 135 1.70 -9.15 1.37
CA ARG A 135 2.26 -9.65 0.12
C ARG A 135 3.30 -10.72 0.41
N ILE A 136 3.23 -11.83 -0.33
CA ILE A 136 4.27 -12.84 -0.34
C ILE A 136 5.16 -12.51 -1.54
N GLY A 137 6.32 -11.92 -1.26
CA GLY A 137 7.31 -11.64 -2.30
C GLY A 137 7.74 -12.91 -3.04
N GLU A 138 8.09 -12.76 -4.32
CA GLU A 138 8.73 -13.82 -5.10
C GLU A 138 10.12 -14.21 -4.57
#